data_AF-A0A263DQY6-F1
#
_entry.id   AF-A0A263DQY6-F1
#
_cell.length_a   1.000
_cell.length_b   1.000
_cell.length_c   1.000
_cell.angle_alpha   90.00
_cell.angle_beta   90.00
_cell.angle_gamma   90.00
#
_symmetry.space_group_name_H-M   'P 1'
#
loop_
_entity.id
_entity.type
_entity.pdbx_description
1 polymer ?
#
loop_
_entity_poly.entity_id
_entity_poly.type
_entity_poly.pdbx_seq_one_letter_code
_entity_poly.pdbx_strand_id
1 'polypeptide(L)'
;MSGGDRSGPGTVDTITVTCCVDSHAHEVPDTELAEAARRLDGCFQALCGHRITAASMVEPDGQPCLLCAAIRERTSAPRRGARLQRILG
;
A
#
# COMPACT_ATOMS: atom_id res chain seq x y z
N MET A 1 8.03 -12.44 -26.51
CA MET A 1 7.18 -11.42 -25.87
C MET A 1 7.90 -11.01 -24.59
N SER A 2 8.61 -9.90 -24.62
CA SER A 2 9.51 -9.49 -23.53
C SER A 2 8.78 -8.56 -22.57
N GLY A 3 8.20 -9.13 -21.50
CA GLY A 3 7.68 -8.36 -20.38
C GLY A 3 8.84 -7.96 -19.47
N GLY A 4 9.34 -6.74 -19.66
CA GLY A 4 10.41 -6.20 -18.82
C GLY A 4 9.91 -5.92 -17.41
N ASP A 5 10.34 -6.74 -16.48
CA ASP A 5 10.25 -6.51 -15.04
C ASP A 5 11.03 -5.24 -14.71
N ARG A 6 10.32 -4.10 -14.67
CA ARG A 6 10.85 -2.84 -14.15
C ARG A 6 10.52 -2.74 -12.67
N SER A 7 10.99 -3.70 -11.89
CA SER A 7 11.20 -3.51 -10.46
C SER A 7 12.30 -2.46 -10.26
N GLY A 8 11.90 -1.19 -10.29
CA GLY A 8 12.70 -0.09 -9.77
C GLY A 8 12.88 -0.24 -8.25
N PRO A 9 13.87 0.42 -7.64
CA PRO A 9 14.11 0.28 -6.22
C PRO A 9 12.95 0.87 -5.40
N GLY A 10 12.14 -0.01 -4.80
CA GLY A 10 11.52 0.22 -3.48
C GLY A 10 10.07 0.72 -3.42
N THR A 11 9.21 0.44 -4.40
CA THR A 11 7.75 0.63 -4.19
C THR A 11 7.18 -0.63 -3.57
N VAL A 12 6.77 -0.55 -2.31
CA VAL A 12 5.98 -1.62 -1.65
C VAL A 12 4.63 -1.68 -2.36
N ASP A 13 4.29 -2.84 -2.94
CA ASP A 13 2.96 -3.03 -3.52
C ASP A 13 1.94 -3.16 -2.40
N THR A 14 0.78 -2.52 -2.59
CA THR A 14 -0.26 -2.44 -1.57
C THR A 14 -1.63 -2.70 -2.15
N ILE A 15 -2.45 -3.40 -1.36
CA ILE A 15 -3.85 -3.68 -1.67
C ILE A 15 -4.73 -2.86 -0.74
N THR A 16 -5.79 -2.27 -1.30
CA THR A 16 -6.80 -1.56 -0.53
C THR A 16 -7.74 -2.57 0.14
N VAL A 17 -7.90 -2.46 1.46
CA VAL A 17 -8.75 -3.30 2.29
C VAL A 17 -9.64 -2.43 3.18
N THR A 18 -10.95 -2.60 3.07
CA THR A 18 -11.92 -1.92 3.95
C THR A 18 -11.94 -2.59 5.32
N CYS A 19 -11.78 -1.80 6.38
CA CYS A 19 -11.84 -2.28 7.75
C CYS A 19 -13.29 -2.31 8.24
N CYS A 20 -13.74 -3.45 8.81
CA CYS A 20 -15.11 -3.58 9.29
C CYS A 20 -15.41 -2.82 10.59
N VAL A 21 -14.37 -2.34 11.29
CA VAL A 21 -14.51 -1.65 12.58
C VAL A 21 -14.64 -0.13 12.41
N ASP A 22 -13.84 0.46 11.52
CA ASP A 22 -13.80 1.91 11.31
C ASP A 22 -14.43 2.35 9.96
N SER A 23 -14.83 1.39 9.11
CA SER A 23 -15.42 1.62 7.79
C SER A 23 -14.54 2.45 6.83
N HIS A 24 -13.23 2.49 7.08
CA HIS A 24 -12.26 3.13 6.18
C HIS A 24 -11.52 2.09 5.34
N ALA A 25 -11.16 2.49 4.13
CA ALA A 25 -10.32 1.74 3.22
C ALA A 25 -8.83 2.04 3.52
N HIS A 26 -8.11 1.03 3.96
CA HIS A 26 -6.69 1.11 4.32
C HIS A 26 -5.82 0.38 3.31
N GLU A 27 -4.55 0.72 3.31
CA GLU A 27 -3.58 0.16 2.38
C GLU A 27 -2.73 -0.85 3.13
N VAL A 28 -2.80 -2.11 2.69
CA VAL A 28 -2.09 -3.24 3.30
C VAL A 28 -0.96 -3.66 2.37
N PRO A 29 0.30 -3.74 2.85
CA PRO A 29 1.39 -4.27 2.05
C PRO A 29 1.14 -5.71 1.61
N ASP A 30 1.50 -6.05 0.38
CA ASP A 30 1.40 -7.43 -0.13
C ASP A 30 2.18 -8.44 0.74
N THR A 31 3.31 -8.00 1.31
CA THR A 31 4.09 -8.81 2.25
C THR A 31 3.32 -9.15 3.52
N GLU A 32 2.55 -8.18 4.05
CA GLU A 32 1.70 -8.41 5.22
C GLU A 32 0.56 -9.38 4.87
N LEU A 33 -0.02 -9.29 3.67
CA LEU A 33 -1.07 -10.20 3.23
C LEU A 33 -0.57 -11.65 3.17
N ALA A 34 0.65 -11.86 2.65
CA ALA A 34 1.30 -13.16 2.60
C ALA A 34 1.62 -13.72 4.00
N GLU A 35 2.03 -12.86 4.94
CA GLU A 35 2.29 -13.26 6.33
C GLU A 35 1.00 -13.55 7.11
N ALA A 36 -0.03 -12.72 6.94
CA ALA A 36 -1.34 -12.88 7.57
C ALA A 36 -2.01 -14.21 7.17
N ALA A 37 -1.83 -14.64 5.91
CA ALA A 37 -2.29 -15.95 5.45
C ALA A 37 -1.73 -17.12 6.27
N ARG A 38 -0.55 -16.96 6.89
CA ARG A 38 0.07 -17.96 7.77
C ARG A 38 -0.40 -17.87 9.22
N ARG A 39 -0.87 -16.69 9.66
CA ARG A 39 -1.30 -16.40 11.04
C ARG A 39 -2.73 -16.83 11.34
N LEU A 40 -3.61 -16.85 10.33
CA LEU A 40 -5.00 -17.27 10.43
C LEU A 40 -5.85 -16.48 11.46
N ASP A 41 -5.41 -15.27 11.83
CA ASP A 41 -6.11 -14.40 12.79
C ASP A 41 -7.07 -13.40 12.12
N GLY A 42 -7.13 -13.40 10.78
CA GLY A 42 -8.01 -12.53 9.99
C GLY A 42 -7.69 -11.04 10.11
N CYS A 43 -6.51 -10.70 10.62
CA CYS A 43 -6.07 -9.33 10.83
C CYS A 43 -4.93 -8.96 9.90
N PHE A 44 -4.87 -7.69 9.50
CA PHE A 44 -3.82 -7.16 8.64
C PHE A 44 -3.25 -5.88 9.23
N GLN A 45 -1.93 -5.71 9.12
CA GLN A 45 -1.27 -4.46 9.44
C GLN A 45 -1.32 -3.48 8.24
N ALA A 46 -2.08 -2.41 8.37
CA ALA A 46 -2.11 -1.34 7.37
C ALA A 46 -0.86 -0.43 7.44
N LEU A 47 -0.56 0.28 6.35
CA LEU A 47 0.52 1.26 6.25
C LEU A 47 0.47 2.33 7.32
N CYS A 48 -0.73 2.76 7.71
CA CYS A 48 -0.93 3.77 8.76
C CYS A 48 -0.62 3.26 10.18
N GLY A 49 -0.30 1.98 10.35
CA GLY A 49 -0.08 1.36 11.65
C GLY A 49 -1.34 0.79 12.30
N HIS A 50 -2.51 0.92 11.69
CA HIS A 50 -3.72 0.28 12.19
C HIS A 50 -3.75 -1.22 11.87
N ARG A 51 -4.06 -2.03 12.88
CA ARG A 51 -4.40 -3.44 12.69
C ARG A 51 -5.88 -3.53 12.37
N ILE A 52 -6.19 -3.96 11.15
CA ILE A 52 -7.54 -3.98 10.61
C ILE A 52 -8.05 -5.41 10.42
N THR A 53 -9.36 -5.56 10.39
CA THR A 53 -10.05 -6.79 9.99
C THR A 53 -10.83 -6.50 8.73
N ALA A 54 -10.70 -7.35 7.71
CA ALA A 54 -11.35 -7.13 6.42
C ALA A 54 -12.88 -7.16 6.56
N ALA A 55 -13.54 -6.18 5.95
CA ALA A 55 -14.97 -6.17 5.74
C ALA A 55 -15.39 -7.26 4.74
N SER A 56 -16.69 -7.58 4.77
CA SER A 56 -17.28 -8.51 3.81
C SER A 56 -17.20 -7.95 2.39
N MET A 57 -16.95 -8.81 1.39
CA MET A 57 -16.87 -8.40 -0.02
C MET A 57 -18.19 -7.88 -0.60
N VAL A 58 -19.32 -8.05 0.11
CA VAL A 58 -20.62 -7.47 -0.30
C VAL A 58 -20.86 -6.09 0.30
N GLU A 59 -20.06 -5.67 1.28
CA GLU A 59 -20.12 -4.32 1.82
C GLU A 59 -19.49 -3.35 0.80
N PRO A 60 -20.01 -2.12 0.70
CA PRO A 60 -19.38 -1.11 -0.13
C PRO A 60 -17.98 -0.77 0.41
N ASP A 61 -17.11 -0.30 -0.50
CA ASP A 61 -15.79 0.18 -0.11
C ASP A 61 -15.89 1.37 0.87
N GLY A 62 -15.04 1.33 1.88
CA GLY A 62 -14.91 2.39 2.87
C GLY A 62 -14.29 3.66 2.29
N GLN A 63 -14.42 4.77 3.00
CA GLN A 63 -13.70 5.99 2.63
C GLN A 63 -12.18 5.79 2.82
N PRO A 64 -11.33 6.29 1.91
CA PRO A 64 -9.90 6.08 2.01
C PRO A 64 -9.33 6.67 3.31
N CYS A 65 -8.50 5.90 4.00
CA CYS A 65 -7.76 6.38 5.16
C CYS A 65 -6.77 7.46 4.70
N LEU A 66 -6.95 8.69 5.20
CA LEU A 66 -6.11 9.83 4.82
C LEU A 66 -4.63 9.63 5.12
N LEU A 67 -4.29 8.88 6.18
CA LEU A 67 -2.91 8.54 6.51
C LEU A 67 -2.31 7.58 5.49
N CYS A 68 -3.04 6.52 5.12
CA CYS A 68 -2.61 5.59 4.08
C CYS A 68 -2.42 6.30 2.74
N ALA A 69 -3.35 7.18 2.36
CA ALA A 69 -3.25 7.97 1.14
C ALA A 69 -1.98 8.86 1.11
N ALA A 70 -1.69 9.57 2.21
CA ALA A 70 -0.50 10.42 2.32
C ALA A 70 0.81 9.63 2.26
N ILE A 71 0.87 8.42 2.85
CA ILE A 71 2.04 7.54 2.79
C ILE A 71 2.24 7.03 1.35
N ARG A 72 1.17 6.63 0.66
CA ARG A 72 1.23 6.18 -0.74
C ARG A 72 1.68 7.28 -1.68
N GLU A 73 1.18 8.51 -1.52
CA GLU A 73 1.60 9.64 -2.34
C GLU A 73 3.10 9.93 -2.16
N ARG A 74 3.60 9.91 -0.92
CA ARG A 74 5.03 10.12 -0.64
C ARG A 74 5.92 9.03 -1.24
N THR A 75 5.42 7.80 -1.30
CA THR A 75 6.18 6.63 -1.80
C THR A 75 6.15 6.54 -3.32
N SER A 76 5.04 6.96 -3.94
CA SER A 76 4.86 6.97 -5.40
C SER A 76 5.42 8.21 -6.09
N ALA A 77 5.62 9.32 -5.36
CA ALA A 77 6.23 10.52 -5.91
C ALA A 77 7.62 10.23 -6.51
N PRO A 78 7.83 10.43 -7.82
CA PRO A 78 9.14 10.23 -8.40
C PRO A 78 10.11 11.20 -7.72
N ARG A 79 11.25 10.68 -7.23
CA ARG A 79 12.32 11.49 -6.65
C ARG A 79 12.79 12.50 -7.69
N ARG A 80 12.22 13.71 -7.70
CA ARG A 80 12.53 14.82 -8.62
C ARG A 80 13.98 15.33 -8.54
N GLY A 81 14.86 14.68 -7.76
CA GLY A 81 16.23 15.14 -7.48
C GLY A 81 17.35 14.54 -8.32
N ALA A 82 17.14 13.52 -9.15
CA ALA A 82 18.25 12.83 -9.83
C ALA A 82 18.61 13.37 -11.24
N ARG A 83 17.95 14.45 -11.72
CA ARG A 83 18.11 14.95 -13.11
C ARG A 83 18.71 16.36 -13.22
N LEU A 84 19.45 16.83 -12.21
CA LEU A 84 20.15 18.13 -12.26
C LEU A 84 21.69 18.04 -12.15
N GLN A 85 22.28 16.85 -12.12
CA GLN A 85 23.74 16.68 -11.97
C GLN A 85 24.51 16.42 -13.29
N ARG A 86 23.93 16.68 -14.46
CA ARG A 86 24.61 16.43 -15.76
C ARG A 86 24.73 17.64 -16.70
N ILE A 87 24.46 18.86 -16.24
CA ILE A 87 24.56 20.07 -17.09
C ILE A 87 25.74 20.98 -16.69
N LEU A 88 26.56 20.57 -15.71
CA LEU A 88 27.88 21.18 -15.46
C LEU A 88 28.94 20.08 -15.37
N GLY A 89 29.63 19.85 -16.48
CA GLY A 89 30.73 18.90 -16.63
C GLY A 89 31.19 18.84 -18.07
#